data_AF-A0A4Q7P794-F1
#
_entry.id   AF-A0A4Q7P794-F1
#
_cell.length_a   1.000
_cell.length_b   1.000
_cell.length_c   1.000
_cell.angle_alpha   90.00
_cell.angle_beta   90.00
_cell.angle_gamma   90.00
#
_symmetry.space_group_name_H-M   'P 1'
#
loop_
_entity.id
_entity.type
_entity.pdbx_description
1 polymer ?
#
loop_
_entity_poly.entity_id
_entity_poly.type
_entity_poly.pdbx_seq_one_letter_code
_entity_poly.pdbx_strand_id
1 'polypeptide(L)' 'MKTIKIKGSEKEFAKLNLSHVSELELTQFVEKIEQELAKNALLACQKYAKEAGLDNLSLDEINKEIDAARNKNRS' A
#
# COMPACT_ATOMS: atom_id res chain seq x y z
N MET A 1 6.41 -18.42 26.24
CA MET A 1 6.86 -17.55 25.14
C MET A 1 7.66 -18.41 24.17
N LYS A 2 7.44 -18.28 22.85
CA LYS A 2 8.16 -19.06 21.84
C LYS A 2 8.90 -18.09 20.93
N THR A 3 10.21 -18.28 20.77
CA THR A 3 11.05 -17.44 19.91
C THR A 3 11.29 -18.14 18.59
N ILE A 4 11.15 -17.40 17.49
CA ILE A 4 11.48 -17.85 16.12
C ILE A 4 12.56 -16.90 15.59
N LYS A 5 13.62 -17.46 15.00
CA LYS A 5 14.70 -16.69 14.37
C LYS A 5 14.46 -16.62 12.87
N ILE A 6 14.49 -15.42 12.31
CA ILE A 6 14.36 -15.18 10.88
C ILE A 6 15.74 -14.78 10.33
N LYS A 7 16.13 -15.38 9.21
CA LYS A 7 17.34 -15.02 8.46
C LYS A 7 16.92 -14.40 7.14
N GLY A 8 17.58 -13.32 6.76
CA GLY A 8 17.35 -12.60 5.50
C GLY A 8 18.54 -11.73 5.18
N SER A 9 18.56 -11.18 3.98
CA SER A 9 19.53 -10.17 3.57
C SER A 9 19.23 -8.82 4.20
N GLU A 10 20.26 -7.97 4.30
CA GLU A 10 20.14 -6.56 4.72
C GLU A 10 19.03 -5.82 3.97
N LYS A 11 18.89 -6.10 2.66
CA LYS A 11 17.87 -5.49 1.79
C LYS A 11 16.45 -5.89 2.17
N GLU A 12 16.24 -7.15 2.57
CA GLU A 12 14.92 -7.63 2.98
C GLU A 12 14.51 -7.01 4.32
N PHE A 13 15.45 -6.91 5.27
CA PHE A 13 15.20 -6.21 6.54
C PHE A 13 15.00 -4.71 6.33
N ALA A 14 15.74 -4.08 5.41
CA ALA A 14 15.57 -2.67 5.07
C ALA A 14 14.18 -2.37 4.51
N LYS A 15 13.62 -3.24 3.65
CA LYS A 15 12.25 -3.08 3.13
C LYS A 15 11.20 -3.01 4.25
N LEU A 16 11.39 -3.79 5.30
CA LEU A 16 10.48 -3.83 6.45
C LEU A 16 10.83 -2.78 7.53
N ASN A 17 11.84 -1.93 7.31
CA ASN A 17 12.39 -1.00 8.29
C ASN A 17 12.88 -1.70 9.58
N LEU A 18 13.54 -2.85 9.42
CA LEU A 18 14.06 -3.70 10.51
C LEU A 18 15.58 -3.72 10.60
N SER A 19 16.31 -2.94 9.80
CA SER A 19 17.79 -2.95 9.73
C SER A 19 18.50 -2.68 11.07
N HIS A 20 17.83 -2.03 12.03
CA HIS A 20 18.39 -1.71 13.34
C HIS A 20 17.64 -2.41 14.49
N VAL A 21 16.73 -3.34 14.17
CA VAL A 21 15.87 -4.02 15.14
C VAL A 21 16.43 -5.40 15.44
N SER A 22 16.91 -5.62 16.66
CA SER A 22 17.46 -6.92 17.09
C SER A 22 16.39 -7.89 17.58
N GLU A 23 15.27 -7.37 18.09
CA GLU A 23 14.14 -8.13 18.62
C GLU A 23 12.86 -7.31 18.46
N LEU A 24 11.75 -7.98 18.17
CA LEU A 24 10.42 -7.39 18.15
C LEU A 24 9.36 -8.44 18.47
N GLU A 25 8.22 -7.98 18.96
CA GLU A 25 7.07 -8.86 19.17
C GLU A 25 6.50 -9.34 17.83
N LEU A 26 5.89 -10.53 17.83
CA LEU A 26 5.29 -11.09 16.61
C LEU A 26 4.23 -10.17 16.02
N THR A 27 3.43 -9.50 16.85
CA THR A 27 2.42 -8.53 16.42
C THR A 27 3.04 -7.36 15.67
N GLN A 28 4.14 -6.81 16.17
CA GLN A 28 4.88 -5.74 15.51
C GLN A 28 5.47 -6.20 14.18
N PHE A 29 5.94 -7.46 14.10
CA PHE A 29 6.46 -8.01 12.84
C PHE A 29 5.35 -8.14 11.78
N VAL A 30 4.17 -8.61 12.18
CA VAL A 30 2.99 -8.69 11.31
C VAL A 30 2.60 -7.30 10.80
N GLU A 31 2.53 -6.30 11.68
CA GLU A 31 2.24 -4.91 11.31
C GLU A 31 3.23 -4.36 10.26
N LYS A 32 4.53 -4.67 10.37
CA LYS A 32 5.52 -4.26 9.37
C LYS A 32 5.28 -4.90 8.00
N ILE A 33 4.87 -6.17 7.98
CA ILE A 33 4.52 -6.86 6.73
C ILE A 33 3.28 -6.24 6.10
N GLU A 34 2.25 -5.99 6.89
CA GLU A 34 1.01 -5.36 6.42
C GLU A 34 1.27 -3.96 5.84
N GLN A 35 2.10 -3.16 6.49
CA GLN A 35 2.52 -1.83 5.99
C GLN A 35 3.23 -1.93 4.63
N GLU A 36 4.15 -2.89 4.46
CA GLU A 36 4.86 -3.08 3.19
C GLU A 36 3.92 -3.58 2.08
N LEU A 37 2.96 -4.47 2.40
CA LEU A 37 1.93 -4.89 1.45
C LEU A 37 1.04 -3.72 1.01
N ALA A 38 0.59 -2.89 1.96
CA ALA A 38 -0.21 -1.71 1.67
C ALA A 38 0.55 -0.71 0.80
N LYS A 39 1.83 -0.46 1.09
CA LYS A 39 2.71 0.39 0.26
C LYS A 39 2.85 -0.16 -1.16
N ASN A 40 3.07 -1.47 -1.32
CA ASN A 40 3.16 -2.10 -2.64
C ASN A 40 1.86 -1.99 -3.43
N ALA A 41 0.70 -2.16 -2.77
CA ALA A 41 -0.60 -1.96 -3.38
C ALA A 41 -0.80 -0.50 -3.85
N LEU A 42 -0.43 0.47 -3.02
CA LEU A 42 -0.51 1.90 -3.38
C LEU A 42 0.38 2.24 -4.58
N LEU A 43 1.61 1.73 -4.62
CA LEU A 43 2.51 1.91 -5.77
C LEU A 43 1.94 1.29 -7.04
N ALA A 44 1.32 0.12 -6.95
CA ALA A 44 0.65 -0.50 -8.09
C ALA A 44 -0.54 0.35 -8.56
N CYS A 45 -1.38 0.84 -7.65
CA CYS A 45 -2.50 1.73 -7.98
C CYS A 45 -2.01 3.01 -8.67
N GLN A 46 -0.94 3.64 -8.17
CA GLN A 46 -0.35 4.81 -8.81
C GLN A 46 0.17 4.50 -10.22
N LYS A 47 0.82 3.35 -10.40
CA LYS A 47 1.27 2.90 -11.73
C LYS A 47 0.09 2.73 -12.68
N TYR A 48 -0.98 2.05 -12.26
CA TYR A 48 -2.17 1.85 -13.09
C TYR A 48 -2.90 3.17 -13.39
N ALA A 49 -2.98 4.08 -12.42
CA ALA A 49 -3.55 5.41 -12.64
C ALA A 49 -2.78 6.16 -13.71
N LYS A 50 -1.44 6.14 -13.66
CA LYS A 50 -0.59 6.76 -14.68
C LYS A 50 -0.75 6.12 -16.06
N GLU A 51 -0.79 4.79 -16.13
CA GLU A 51 -0.99 4.05 -17.39
C GLU A 51 -2.37 4.33 -18.01
N ALA A 52 -3.39 4.55 -17.18
CA ALA A 52 -4.73 4.92 -17.62
C ALA A 52 -4.90 6.43 -17.87
N GLY A 53 -3.87 7.26 -17.64
CA GLY A 53 -3.95 8.72 -17.75
C GLY A 53 -4.79 9.40 -16.67
N LEU A 54 -5.05 8.70 -15.57
CA LEU A 54 -5.86 9.15 -14.42
C LEU A 54 -5.03 9.84 -13.34
N ASP A 55 -3.70 9.91 -13.49
CA ASP A 55 -2.77 10.47 -12.50
C ASP A 55 -2.83 12.00 -12.36
N ASN A 56 -3.42 12.68 -13.34
CA ASN A 56 -3.60 14.13 -13.35
C ASN A 56 -5.05 14.58 -13.09
N LEU A 57 -5.95 13.66 -12.73
CA LEU A 57 -7.33 14.02 -12.44
C LEU A 57 -7.41 14.84 -11.15
N SER A 58 -8.00 16.03 -11.28
CA SER A 58 -8.38 16.83 -10.12
C SER A 58 -9.56 16.19 -9.38
N LEU A 59 -9.69 16.48 -8.08
CA LEU A 59 -10.84 16.04 -7.29
C LEU A 59 -12.18 16.49 -7.91
N ASP A 60 -12.22 17.66 -8.53
CA ASP A 60 -13.41 18.18 -9.19
C ASP A 60 -13.81 17.37 -10.43
N GLU A 61 -12.83 16.91 -11.23
CA GLU A 61 -13.09 16.04 -12.39
C GLU A 61 -13.57 14.65 -11.95
N ILE A 62 -12.99 14.11 -10.87
CA ILE A 62 -13.42 12.84 -10.28
C ILE A 62 -14.86 12.95 -9.77
N ASN A 63 -15.19 14.03 -9.06
CA ASN A 63 -16.54 14.25 -8.52
C ASN A 63 -17.59 14.40 -9.63
N LYS A 64 -17.27 15.12 -10.70
CA LYS A 64 -18.15 15.25 -11.87
C LYS A 64 -18.46 13.89 -12.51
N GLU A 65 -17.47 13.02 -12.66
CA GLU A 65 -17.66 11.68 -13.22
C GLU A 65 -18.54 10.80 -12.30
N ILE A 66 -18.31 10.85 -10.99
CA ILE A 66 -19.11 10.12 -9.99
C ILE A 66 -20.58 10.55 -10.03
N ASP A 67 -20.83 11.86 -10.08
CA ASP A 67 -22.20 12.39 -10.13
C ASP A 67 -22.90 12.07 -11.45
N ALA A 68 -22.18 12.13 -12.57
CA ALA A 68 -22.68 11.71 -13.87
C ALA A 68 -23.06 10.22 -13.88
N ALA A 69 -22.19 9.34 -13.37
CA ALA A 69 -22.47 7.91 -13.26
C ALA A 69 -23.67 7.59 -12.36
N ARG A 70 -23.80 8.30 -11.23
CA ARG A 70 -24.95 8.16 -10.31
C ARG A 70 -26.26 8.60 -10.94
N ASN A 71 -26.26 9.71 -11.67
CA ASN A 71 -27.45 10.19 -12.36
C ASN A 71 -27.87 9.28 -13.51
N LYS A 72 -26.92 8.68 -14.23
CA LYS A 72 -27.17 7.71 -15.31
C LYS A 72 -27.82 6.41 -14.81
N ASN A 73 -27.61 6.04 -13.54
CA ASN A 73 -28.23 4.88 -12.90
C ASN A 73 -29.58 5.20 -12.23
N ARG A 74 -30.03 6.47 -12.27
CA ARG A 74 -31.32 6.93 -11.72
C ARG A 74 -32.40 7.15 -12.79
N SER A 75 -32.07 6.93 -14.07
CA SER A 75 -32.99 6.98 -15.21
C SER A 75 -33.50 5.60 -15.61
#